data_AF-A0A4Z0PS77-F1
#
_entry.id   AF-A0A4Z0PS77-F1
#
_cell.length_a   1.000
_cell.length_b   1.000
_cell.length_c   1.000
_cell.angle_alpha   90.00
_cell.angle_beta   90.00
_cell.angle_gamma   90.00
#
_symmetry.space_group_name_H-M   'P 1'
#
loop_
_entity.id
_entity.type
_entity.pdbx_description
1 polymer ?
#
loop_
_entity_poly.entity_id
_entity_poly.type
_entity_poly.pdbx_seq_one_letter_code
_entity_poly.pdbx_strand_id
1 'polypeptide(L)'
;MPDSSLLRSLSAVLAFGLLLSACSSPADYTPKPKGYNRIDLPAAAYQPLGPGHPYAFEYSRQAKVLRDSSYLAQPHWINIYYPKLQANVQITYMPIRHDQKLFNKLLEDARKLTAKHQIKASAIDESVIKMPSGLRAAVFELSGEVPSQFQFYTTDSTTHFFRGALYFRTATANDSLAPVIDYVKKDVAHLLNTLKFK
;
A
#
# COMPACT_ATOMS: atom_id res chain seq x y z
N MET A 1 49.06 -40.55 -49.85
CA MET A 1 49.00 -40.57 -48.37
C MET A 1 48.88 -39.13 -47.91
N PRO A 2 47.79 -38.70 -47.24
CA PRO A 2 47.70 -37.33 -46.77
C PRO A 2 48.70 -37.11 -45.61
N ASP A 3 49.43 -35.99 -45.66
CA ASP A 3 50.46 -35.63 -44.69
C ASP A 3 49.89 -35.54 -43.27
N SER A 4 50.46 -36.32 -42.35
CA SER A 4 50.03 -36.38 -40.94
C SER A 4 50.22 -35.05 -40.19
N SER A 5 51.05 -34.14 -40.70
CA SER A 5 51.23 -32.78 -40.20
C SER A 5 50.02 -31.89 -40.48
N LEU A 6 49.37 -32.05 -41.65
CA LEU A 6 48.16 -31.31 -42.03
C LEU A 6 46.95 -31.74 -41.19
N LEU A 7 46.81 -33.02 -40.85
CA LEU A 7 45.74 -33.49 -39.96
C LEU A 7 45.91 -32.98 -38.51
N ARG A 8 47.15 -32.83 -38.03
CA ARG A 8 47.45 -32.31 -36.68
C ARG A 8 47.18 -30.81 -36.59
N SER A 9 47.55 -30.03 -37.61
CA SER A 9 47.26 -28.60 -37.66
C SER A 9 45.75 -28.33 -37.83
N LEU A 10 45.04 -29.14 -38.62
CA LEU A 10 43.58 -29.03 -38.74
C LEU A 10 42.85 -29.35 -37.43
N SER A 11 43.33 -30.37 -36.69
CA SER A 11 42.79 -30.71 -35.36
C SER A 11 43.06 -29.62 -34.32
N ALA A 12 44.24 -28.98 -34.36
CA ALA A 12 44.58 -27.88 -33.47
C ALA A 12 43.73 -26.63 -33.75
N VAL A 13 43.47 -26.31 -35.03
CA VAL A 13 42.60 -25.19 -35.42
C VAL A 13 41.15 -25.46 -35.02
N LEU A 14 40.67 -26.70 -35.19
CA LEU A 14 39.31 -27.07 -34.78
C LEU A 14 39.14 -27.04 -33.25
N ALA A 15 40.14 -27.50 -32.50
CA ALA A 15 40.15 -27.42 -31.04
C ALA A 15 40.20 -25.96 -30.55
N PHE A 16 40.94 -25.08 -31.24
CA PHE A 16 40.98 -23.65 -30.91
C PHE A 16 39.67 -22.93 -31.23
N GLY A 17 38.96 -23.31 -32.31
CA GLY A 17 37.63 -22.79 -32.64
C GLY A 17 36.54 -23.20 -31.63
N LEU A 18 36.62 -24.43 -31.09
CA LEU A 18 35.70 -24.91 -30.04
C LEU A 18 35.90 -24.18 -28.70
N LEU A 19 37.12 -23.77 -28.37
CA LEU A 19 37.42 -22.99 -27.15
C LEU A 19 36.86 -21.56 -27.21
N LEU A 20 36.74 -20.96 -28.40
CA LEU A 20 36.17 -19.61 -28.56
C LEU A 20 34.63 -19.56 -28.46
N SER A 21 33.98 -20.73 -28.52
CA SER A 21 32.51 -20.86 -28.48
C SER A 21 31.95 -21.05 -27.06
N ALA A 22 32.82 -21.27 -26.06
CA ALA A 22 32.43 -21.58 -24.69
C ALA A 22 32.15 -20.36 -23.79
N CYS A 23 32.38 -19.13 -24.29
CA CYS A 23 32.30 -17.91 -23.47
C CYS A 23 31.03 -17.06 -23.69
N SER A 24 30.06 -17.50 -24.47
CA SER A 24 28.79 -16.77 -24.69
C SER A 24 27.65 -17.36 -23.87
N SER A 25 27.80 -17.42 -22.54
CA SER A 25 26.63 -17.48 -21.67
C SER A 25 26.10 -16.04 -21.57
N PRO A 26 24.86 -15.74 -21.97
CA PRO A 26 24.28 -14.45 -21.62
C PRO A 26 24.34 -14.37 -20.11
N ALA A 27 25.05 -13.37 -19.58
CA ALA A 27 25.09 -13.14 -18.15
C ALA A 27 23.63 -12.98 -17.72
N ASP A 28 23.12 -13.91 -16.91
CA ASP A 28 21.85 -13.79 -16.21
C ASP A 28 21.97 -12.55 -15.31
N TYR A 29 21.70 -11.39 -15.90
CA TYR A 29 21.74 -10.12 -15.24
C TYR A 29 20.52 -10.05 -14.35
N THR A 30 20.64 -10.56 -13.13
CA THR A 30 19.67 -10.30 -12.07
C THR A 30 19.85 -8.83 -11.66
N PRO A 31 18.86 -7.95 -11.91
CA PRO A 31 18.97 -6.55 -11.51
C PRO A 31 19.20 -6.46 -10.01
N LYS A 32 20.13 -5.60 -9.58
CA LYS A 32 20.36 -5.36 -8.15
C LYS A 32 19.06 -4.91 -7.49
N PRO A 33 18.76 -5.37 -6.25
CA PRO A 33 17.61 -4.88 -5.51
C PRO A 33 17.67 -3.36 -5.42
N LYS A 34 16.52 -2.68 -5.62
CA LYS A 34 16.45 -1.23 -5.45
C LYS A 34 16.84 -0.87 -4.01
N GLY A 35 17.85 -0.01 -3.86
CA GLY A 35 18.24 0.55 -2.57
C GLY A 35 17.34 1.72 -2.22
N TYR A 36 16.63 1.62 -1.10
CA TYR A 36 15.85 2.73 -0.55
C TYR A 36 16.70 3.53 0.45
N ASN A 37 16.36 4.81 0.63
CA ASN A 37 16.96 5.60 1.71
C ASN A 37 16.72 4.90 3.05
N ARG A 38 17.76 4.81 3.88
CA ARG A 38 17.60 4.28 5.24
C ARG A 38 16.75 5.26 6.05
N ILE A 39 15.54 4.85 6.37
CA ILE A 39 14.60 5.58 7.22
C ILE A 39 14.52 4.82 8.54
N ASP A 40 14.91 5.46 9.64
CA ASP A 40 14.79 4.84 10.97
C ASP A 40 13.32 4.86 11.39
N LEU A 41 12.67 3.71 11.25
CA LEU A 41 11.28 3.50 11.61
C LEU A 41 11.17 3.15 13.10
N PRO A 42 10.32 3.82 13.88
CA PRO A 42 10.13 3.51 15.29
C PRO A 42 9.52 2.11 15.48
N ALA A 43 9.73 1.52 16.66
CA ALA A 43 9.06 0.27 17.00
C ALA A 43 7.53 0.47 17.07
N ALA A 44 6.78 -0.51 16.58
CA ALA A 44 5.33 -0.51 16.62
C ALA A 44 4.84 -0.59 18.06
N ALA A 45 4.03 0.39 18.46
CA ALA A 45 3.35 0.42 19.76
C ALA A 45 2.00 1.11 19.58
N TYR A 46 0.97 0.53 20.18
CA TYR A 46 -0.41 0.97 19.96
C TYR A 46 -1.05 1.52 21.24
N GLN A 47 -2.08 2.33 21.05
CA GLN A 47 -2.92 2.86 22.13
C GLN A 47 -4.37 3.00 21.65
N PRO A 48 -5.36 2.87 22.54
CA PRO A 48 -6.76 2.99 22.17
C PRO A 48 -7.13 4.44 21.81
N LEU A 49 -8.03 4.60 20.85
CA LEU A 49 -8.70 5.86 20.56
C LEU A 49 -9.54 6.29 21.77
N GLY A 50 -9.45 7.58 22.14
CA GLY A 50 -10.26 8.16 23.21
C GLY A 50 -11.77 8.05 22.97
N PRO A 51 -12.59 8.24 24.01
CA PRO A 51 -14.05 8.22 23.89
C PRO A 51 -14.57 9.38 23.02
N GLY A 52 -15.85 9.33 22.63
CA GLY A 52 -16.51 10.39 21.86
C GLY A 52 -16.73 10.09 20.38
N HIS A 53 -16.43 8.88 19.92
CA HIS A 53 -16.69 8.40 18.56
C HIS A 53 -17.61 7.17 18.56
N PRO A 54 -18.44 6.99 17.50
CA PRO A 54 -19.28 5.79 17.28
C PRO A 54 -18.47 4.57 16.82
N TYR A 55 -17.16 4.65 16.95
CA TYR A 55 -16.20 3.60 16.68
C TYR A 55 -15.09 3.67 17.73
N ALA A 56 -14.37 2.57 17.90
CA ALA A 56 -13.14 2.47 18.67
C ALA A 56 -12.16 1.57 17.92
N PHE A 57 -10.88 1.91 18.01
CA PHE A 57 -9.76 1.13 17.47
C PHE A 57 -8.49 1.52 18.20
N GLU A 58 -7.42 0.77 17.99
CA GLU A 58 -6.09 1.14 18.42
C GLU A 58 -5.31 1.79 17.27
N TYR A 59 -4.45 2.75 17.60
CA TYR A 59 -3.60 3.43 16.64
C TYR A 59 -2.18 3.61 17.18
N SER A 60 -1.25 3.91 16.29
CA SER A 60 0.17 4.05 16.60
C SER A 60 0.44 5.16 17.61
N ARG A 61 1.25 4.88 18.65
CA ARG A 61 1.75 5.90 19.60
C ARG A 61 2.63 6.96 18.93
N GLN A 62 3.08 6.70 17.70
CA GLN A 62 3.86 7.62 16.89
C GLN A 62 2.99 8.61 16.11
N ALA A 63 1.67 8.42 16.14
CA ALA A 63 0.70 9.29 15.49
C ALA A 63 -0.03 10.19 16.50
N LYS A 64 -0.59 11.28 15.97
CA LYS A 64 -1.48 12.20 16.67
C LYS A 64 -2.86 12.11 16.04
N VAL A 65 -3.88 12.04 16.87
CA VAL A 65 -5.27 12.17 16.41
C VAL A 65 -5.59 13.65 16.30
N LEU A 66 -5.90 14.10 15.09
CA LEU A 66 -6.30 15.46 14.80
C LEU A 66 -7.74 15.45 14.31
N ARG A 67 -8.53 16.48 14.65
CA ARG A 67 -9.83 16.68 14.01
C ARG A 67 -9.62 17.03 12.54
N ASP A 68 -10.52 16.58 11.67
CA ASP A 68 -10.51 17.07 10.28
C ASP A 68 -10.86 18.57 10.26
N SER A 69 -9.96 19.38 9.71
CA SER A 69 -10.07 20.83 9.62
C SER A 69 -10.65 21.32 8.29
N SER A 70 -11.06 20.42 7.41
CA SER A 70 -11.73 20.77 6.16
C SER A 70 -13.06 21.49 6.43
N TYR A 71 -13.42 22.44 5.57
CA TYR A 71 -14.71 23.11 5.63
C TYR A 71 -15.90 22.13 5.56
N LEU A 72 -15.71 21.01 4.84
CA LEU A 72 -16.71 19.96 4.69
C LEU A 72 -16.59 18.85 5.75
N ALA A 73 -15.76 19.04 6.78
CA ALA A 73 -15.56 18.04 7.83
C ALA A 73 -16.85 17.76 8.58
N GLN A 74 -17.22 16.49 8.65
CA GLN A 74 -18.39 16.04 9.39
C GLN A 74 -18.00 15.55 10.80
N PRO A 75 -18.98 15.39 11.72
CA PRO A 75 -18.72 14.81 13.02
C PRO A 75 -18.00 13.46 12.91
N HIS A 76 -17.06 13.23 13.84
CA HIS A 76 -16.25 12.01 13.93
C HIS A 76 -15.32 11.76 12.74
N TRP A 77 -15.04 12.77 11.91
CA TRP A 77 -13.93 12.72 10.96
C TRP A 77 -12.64 13.13 11.66
N ILE A 78 -11.62 12.29 11.52
CA ILE A 78 -10.34 12.46 12.20
C ILE A 78 -9.19 12.12 11.25
N ASN A 79 -8.02 12.62 11.61
CA ASN A 79 -6.76 12.38 10.92
C ASN A 79 -5.80 11.70 11.90
N ILE A 80 -5.30 10.51 11.56
CA ILE A 80 -4.20 9.85 12.26
C ILE A 80 -2.91 10.30 11.59
N TYR A 81 -2.33 11.38 12.12
CA TYR A 81 -1.19 12.07 11.53
C TYR A 81 0.12 11.60 12.15
N TYR A 82 1.08 11.19 11.32
CA TYR A 82 2.43 10.74 11.72
C TYR A 82 3.43 11.87 11.44
N PRO A 83 3.82 12.70 12.44
CA PRO A 83 4.61 13.90 12.18
C PRO A 83 6.01 13.60 11.62
N LYS A 84 6.66 12.55 12.14
CA LYS A 84 7.99 12.11 11.69
C LYS A 84 7.98 11.53 10.28
N LEU A 85 6.87 10.96 9.87
CA LEU A 85 6.71 10.28 8.58
C LEU A 85 6.02 11.16 7.53
N GLN A 86 5.51 12.34 7.92
CA GLN A 86 4.71 13.23 7.10
C GLN A 86 3.55 12.50 6.38
N ALA A 87 2.99 11.49 7.05
CA ALA A 87 1.92 10.65 6.57
C ALA A 87 0.64 10.97 7.32
N ASN A 88 -0.50 10.90 6.64
CA ASN A 88 -1.81 11.16 7.21
C ASN A 88 -2.79 10.08 6.78
N VAL A 89 -3.37 9.37 7.75
CA VAL A 89 -4.52 8.50 7.49
C VAL A 89 -5.77 9.31 7.81
N GLN A 90 -6.47 9.75 6.78
CA GLN A 90 -7.76 10.41 6.94
C GLN A 90 -8.83 9.35 7.18
N ILE A 91 -9.60 9.51 8.25
CA ILE A 91 -10.72 8.65 8.62
C ILE A 91 -12.02 9.45 8.48
N THR A 92 -12.95 8.92 7.69
CA THR A 92 -14.29 9.46 7.57
C THR A 92 -15.32 8.45 8.05
N TYR A 93 -16.37 8.98 8.69
CA TYR A 93 -17.47 8.20 9.22
C TYR A 93 -18.80 8.80 8.76
N MET A 94 -19.74 7.94 8.36
CA MET A 94 -21.09 8.33 8.02
C MET A 94 -22.09 7.36 8.66
N PRO A 95 -23.11 7.84 9.38
CA PRO A 95 -24.19 6.98 9.84
C PRO A 95 -25.16 6.64 8.69
N ILE A 96 -25.39 5.36 8.41
CA ILE A 96 -26.29 4.88 7.34
C ILE A 96 -27.76 5.01 7.77
N ARG A 97 -28.06 4.85 9.06
CA ARG A 97 -29.40 4.97 9.64
C ARG A 97 -30.46 4.08 8.96
N HIS A 98 -30.07 2.87 8.57
CA HIS A 98 -30.91 1.90 7.84
C HIS A 98 -31.46 2.40 6.49
N ASP A 99 -30.88 3.46 5.92
CA ASP A 99 -31.25 3.95 4.59
C ASP A 99 -30.45 3.22 3.50
N GLN A 100 -31.12 2.28 2.82
CA GLN A 100 -30.53 1.50 1.74
C GLN A 100 -30.05 2.36 0.56
N LYS A 101 -30.74 3.48 0.26
CA LYS A 101 -30.34 4.39 -0.83
C LYS A 101 -29.06 5.11 -0.46
N LEU A 102 -28.97 5.59 0.79
CA LEU A 102 -27.76 6.21 1.31
C LEU A 102 -26.59 5.22 1.33
N PHE A 103 -26.82 3.98 1.78
CA PHE A 103 -25.80 2.92 1.76
C PHE A 103 -25.24 2.69 0.36
N ASN A 104 -26.12 2.47 -0.63
CA ASN A 104 -25.72 2.25 -2.02
C ASN A 104 -24.93 3.44 -2.57
N LYS A 105 -25.36 4.67 -2.26
CA LYS A 105 -24.65 5.89 -2.64
C LYS A 105 -23.25 5.96 -2.02
N LEU A 106 -23.09 5.68 -0.73
CA LEU A 106 -21.79 5.70 -0.05
C LEU A 106 -20.83 4.67 -0.63
N LEU A 107 -21.33 3.48 -0.97
CA LEU A 107 -20.55 2.44 -1.62
C LEU A 107 -20.08 2.87 -3.02
N GLU A 108 -20.98 3.45 -3.81
CA GLU A 108 -20.69 3.97 -5.13
C GLU A 108 -19.68 5.14 -5.06
N ASP A 109 -19.87 6.07 -4.13
CA ASP A 109 -18.96 7.21 -3.90
C ASP A 109 -17.57 6.73 -3.49
N ALA A 110 -17.46 5.74 -2.60
CA ALA A 110 -16.19 5.15 -2.21
C ALA A 110 -15.46 4.50 -3.40
N ARG A 111 -16.19 3.77 -4.25
CA ARG A 111 -15.63 3.22 -5.49
C ARG A 111 -15.21 4.30 -6.48
N LYS A 112 -16.04 5.32 -6.70
CA LYS A 112 -15.74 6.46 -7.59
C LYS A 112 -14.52 7.24 -7.12
N LEU A 113 -14.38 7.51 -5.83
CA LEU A 113 -13.21 8.22 -5.27
C LEU A 113 -11.93 7.41 -5.48
N THR A 114 -11.99 6.10 -5.26
CA THR A 114 -10.87 5.19 -5.55
C THR A 114 -10.52 5.24 -7.05
N ALA A 115 -11.53 5.15 -7.92
CA ALA A 115 -11.37 5.22 -9.37
C ALA A 115 -10.86 6.59 -9.86
N LYS A 116 -11.16 7.71 -9.20
CA LYS A 116 -10.60 9.03 -9.58
C LYS A 116 -9.08 9.09 -9.41
N HIS A 117 -8.53 8.34 -8.45
CA HIS A 117 -7.08 8.23 -8.27
C HIS A 117 -6.43 7.24 -9.25
N GLN A 118 -7.23 6.44 -9.99
CA GLN A 118 -6.80 5.51 -11.03
C GLN A 118 -6.12 6.20 -12.22
N ILE A 119 -6.49 7.44 -12.52
CA ILE A 119 -5.98 8.18 -13.71
C ILE A 119 -4.44 8.33 -13.65
N LYS A 120 -3.85 8.31 -12.45
CA LYS A 120 -2.40 8.37 -12.24
C LYS A 120 -1.80 7.06 -11.71
N ALA A 121 -2.62 6.07 -11.40
CA ALA A 121 -2.14 4.81 -10.86
C ALA A 121 -1.58 3.93 -11.97
N SER A 122 -0.42 3.31 -11.74
CA SER A 122 0.11 2.29 -12.66
C SER A 122 -0.61 0.96 -12.50
N ALA A 123 -1.09 0.66 -11.28
CA ALA A 123 -1.87 -0.53 -10.96
C ALA A 123 -2.77 -0.28 -9.75
N ILE A 124 -3.86 -1.04 -9.64
CA ILE A 124 -4.74 -1.10 -8.47
C ILE A 124 -4.93 -2.56 -8.10
N ASP A 125 -4.66 -2.88 -6.84
CA ASP A 125 -5.01 -4.17 -6.24
C ASP A 125 -6.21 -3.99 -5.30
N GLU A 126 -7.31 -4.70 -5.57
CA GLU A 126 -8.52 -4.70 -4.74
C GLU A 126 -8.61 -6.03 -4.01
N SER A 127 -8.71 -5.97 -2.69
CA SER A 127 -8.88 -7.16 -1.85
C SER A 127 -9.91 -6.93 -0.76
N VAL A 128 -10.45 -8.02 -0.20
CA VAL A 128 -11.36 -7.97 0.94
C VAL A 128 -10.72 -8.68 2.12
N ILE A 129 -10.48 -7.96 3.21
CA ILE A 129 -9.95 -8.51 4.44
C ILE A 129 -11.09 -8.80 5.43
N LYS A 130 -10.98 -9.93 6.14
CA LYS A 130 -11.90 -10.30 7.22
C LYS A 130 -11.25 -9.91 8.54
N MET A 131 -11.92 -9.07 9.32
CA MET A 131 -11.44 -8.62 10.63
C MET A 131 -11.89 -9.59 11.73
N PRO A 132 -11.16 -9.65 12.87
CA PRO A 132 -11.56 -10.48 14.02
C PRO A 132 -12.96 -10.16 14.56
N SER A 133 -13.44 -8.93 14.39
CA SER A 133 -14.80 -8.51 14.73
C SER A 133 -15.91 -9.15 13.88
N GLY A 134 -15.56 -9.88 12.82
CA GLY A 134 -16.50 -10.44 11.84
C GLY A 134 -16.84 -9.49 10.69
N LEU A 135 -16.49 -8.22 10.82
CA LEU A 135 -16.62 -7.23 9.75
C LEU A 135 -15.69 -7.55 8.56
N ARG A 136 -16.03 -7.00 7.40
CA ARG A 136 -15.23 -7.10 6.17
C ARG A 136 -14.82 -5.70 5.74
N ALA A 137 -13.56 -5.50 5.39
CA ALA A 137 -13.09 -4.25 4.78
C ALA A 137 -12.68 -4.51 3.34
N ALA A 138 -13.19 -3.70 2.42
CA ALA A 138 -12.65 -3.60 1.07
C ALA A 138 -11.41 -2.70 1.13
N VAL A 139 -10.29 -3.18 0.62
CA VAL A 139 -8.99 -2.53 0.62
C VAL A 139 -8.53 -2.34 -0.82
N PHE A 140 -7.97 -1.17 -1.10
CA PHE A 140 -7.48 -0.78 -2.40
C PHE A 140 -6.06 -0.26 -2.25
N GLU A 141 -5.12 -0.94 -2.91
CA GLU A 141 -3.72 -0.54 -2.97
C GLU A 141 -3.42 0.03 -4.35
N LEU A 142 -2.96 1.26 -4.40
CA LEU A 142 -2.68 1.96 -5.65
C LEU A 142 -1.16 2.13 -5.81
N SER A 143 -0.63 1.70 -6.94
CA SER A 143 0.79 1.82 -7.32
C SER A 143 1.02 3.01 -8.25
N GLY A 144 2.27 3.47 -8.35
CA GLY A 144 2.64 4.62 -9.19
C GLY A 144 2.48 5.96 -8.45
N GLU A 145 2.63 7.09 -9.15
CA GLU A 145 2.63 8.47 -8.61
C GLU A 145 1.22 8.97 -8.25
N VAL A 146 0.60 8.28 -7.29
CA VAL A 146 -0.74 8.60 -6.79
C VAL A 146 -0.70 9.35 -5.46
N PRO A 147 -1.68 10.23 -5.19
CA PRO A 147 -1.74 10.98 -3.95
C PRO A 147 -2.10 10.11 -2.73
N SER A 148 -2.74 8.95 -2.96
CA SER A 148 -3.08 7.98 -1.92
C SER A 148 -2.87 6.57 -2.45
N GLN A 149 -2.01 5.82 -1.75
CA GLN A 149 -1.60 4.47 -2.15
C GLN A 149 -2.35 3.37 -1.40
N PHE A 150 -3.06 3.71 -0.32
CA PHE A 150 -3.82 2.75 0.46
C PHE A 150 -5.15 3.36 0.90
N GLN A 151 -6.24 2.72 0.51
CA GLN A 151 -7.59 3.13 0.86
C GLN A 151 -8.40 1.92 1.31
N PHE A 152 -9.38 2.15 2.17
CA PHE A 152 -10.28 1.09 2.58
C PHE A 152 -11.65 1.64 2.99
N TYR A 153 -12.67 0.80 2.95
CA TYR A 153 -13.92 1.06 3.63
C TYR A 153 -14.49 -0.21 4.26
N THR A 154 -15.26 -0.05 5.33
CA THR A 154 -15.96 -1.12 6.04
C THR A 154 -17.27 -0.61 6.63
N THR A 155 -18.20 -1.51 6.86
CA THR A 155 -19.57 -1.21 7.26
C THR A 155 -20.22 -2.44 7.88
N ASP A 156 -21.18 -2.20 8.78
CA ASP A 156 -22.12 -3.22 9.28
C ASP A 156 -23.36 -3.36 8.36
N SER A 157 -23.38 -2.65 7.23
CA SER A 157 -24.49 -2.52 6.25
C SER A 157 -25.70 -1.71 6.73
N THR A 158 -25.87 -1.48 8.03
CA THR A 158 -27.10 -0.89 8.59
C THR A 158 -26.89 0.47 9.22
N THR A 159 -25.78 0.67 9.92
CA THR A 159 -25.63 1.80 10.85
C THR A 159 -24.36 2.58 10.59
N HIS A 160 -23.24 1.90 10.32
CA HIS A 160 -21.92 2.49 10.28
C HIS A 160 -21.31 2.35 8.90
N PHE A 161 -20.86 3.46 8.31
CA PHE A 161 -19.97 3.46 7.15
C PHE A 161 -18.66 4.13 7.55
N PHE A 162 -17.56 3.39 7.49
CA PHE A 162 -16.24 3.81 7.94
C PHE A 162 -15.23 3.68 6.80
N ARG A 163 -14.54 4.76 6.47
CA ARG A 163 -13.58 4.81 5.37
C ARG A 163 -12.26 5.40 5.85
N GLY A 164 -11.16 4.88 5.32
CA GLY A 164 -9.84 5.45 5.51
C GLY A 164 -9.08 5.61 4.20
N ALA A 165 -8.23 6.63 4.14
CA ALA A 165 -7.29 6.85 3.04
C ALA A 165 -5.96 7.37 3.57
N LEU A 166 -4.86 6.72 3.17
CA LEU A 166 -3.50 7.11 3.49
C LEU A 166 -2.98 8.10 2.45
N TYR A 167 -2.58 9.27 2.90
CA TYR A 167 -1.97 10.34 2.11
C TYR A 167 -0.57 10.64 2.61
N PHE A 168 0.33 10.96 1.68
CA PHE A 168 1.65 11.50 1.98
C PHE A 168 1.70 12.97 1.56
N ARG A 169 2.31 13.83 2.38
CA ARG A 169 2.46 15.25 2.04
C ARG A 169 3.34 15.44 0.79
N THR A 170 4.32 14.57 0.59
CA THR A 170 5.28 14.63 -0.51
C THR A 170 4.91 13.60 -1.57
N ALA A 171 3.92 13.93 -2.41
CA ALA A 171 3.34 13.03 -3.41
C ALA A 171 4.26 12.68 -4.61
N THR A 172 5.49 13.20 -4.66
CA THR A 172 6.32 13.22 -5.87
C THR A 172 7.53 12.27 -5.85
N ALA A 173 7.73 11.46 -4.81
CA ALA A 173 8.88 10.54 -4.72
C ALA A 173 8.49 9.18 -4.13
N ASN A 174 7.55 8.49 -4.79
CA ASN A 174 6.95 7.25 -4.27
C ASN A 174 7.94 6.11 -4.05
N ASP A 175 8.98 6.01 -4.89
CA ASP A 175 10.02 4.99 -4.68
C ASP A 175 10.79 5.25 -3.37
N SER A 176 10.99 6.49 -2.91
CA SER A 176 11.71 6.74 -1.65
C SER A 176 10.87 6.48 -0.38
N LEU A 177 9.55 6.41 -0.51
CA LEU A 177 8.63 6.29 0.64
C LEU A 177 8.18 4.86 0.92
N ALA A 178 8.53 3.87 0.09
CA ALA A 178 8.07 2.48 0.23
C ALA A 178 8.17 1.93 1.66
N PRO A 179 9.30 2.08 2.39
CA PRO A 179 9.40 1.61 3.78
C PRO A 179 8.40 2.28 4.74
N VAL A 180 8.10 3.56 4.51
CA VAL A 180 7.14 4.34 5.31
C VAL A 180 5.72 3.91 4.99
N ILE A 181 5.42 3.68 3.72
CA ILE A 181 4.11 3.20 3.25
C ILE A 181 3.81 1.86 3.90
N ASP A 182 4.74 0.90 3.82
CA ASP A 182 4.57 -0.42 4.42
C ASP A 182 4.44 -0.36 5.94
N TYR A 183 5.18 0.54 6.59
CA TYR A 183 5.06 0.78 8.02
C TYR A 183 3.65 1.25 8.39
N VAL A 184 3.15 2.30 7.74
CA VAL A 184 1.82 2.86 8.06
C VAL A 184 0.71 1.91 7.64
N LYS A 185 0.87 1.12 6.56
CA LYS A 185 -0.08 0.06 6.18
C LYS A 185 -0.24 -0.99 7.28
N LYS A 186 0.85 -1.40 7.94
CA LYS A 186 0.78 -2.32 9.09
C LYS A 186 0.01 -1.70 10.25
N ASP A 187 0.23 -0.41 10.53
CA ASP A 187 -0.52 0.30 11.57
C ASP A 187 -2.01 0.44 11.21
N VAL A 188 -2.36 0.62 9.93
CA VAL A 188 -3.76 0.63 9.46
C VAL A 188 -4.38 -0.76 9.53
N ALA A 189 -3.64 -1.82 9.23
CA ALA A 189 -4.11 -3.19 9.40
C ALA A 189 -4.42 -3.50 10.87
N HIS A 190 -3.57 -3.04 11.80
CA HIS A 190 -3.84 -3.14 13.24
C HIS A 190 -5.09 -2.35 13.66
N LEU A 191 -5.25 -1.14 13.15
CA LEU A 191 -6.45 -0.32 13.34
C LEU A 191 -7.71 -1.07 12.90
N LEU A 192 -7.70 -1.67 11.71
CA LEU A 192 -8.82 -2.45 11.19
C LEU A 192 -9.09 -3.69 12.06
N ASN A 193 -8.04 -4.41 12.46
CA ASN A 193 -8.18 -5.60 13.31
C ASN A 193 -8.78 -5.30 14.69
N THR A 194 -8.56 -4.08 15.21
CA THR A 194 -9.06 -3.63 16.51
C THR A 194 -10.34 -2.80 16.40
N LEU A 195 -10.84 -2.58 15.19
CA LEU A 195 -12.03 -1.76 14.93
C LEU A 195 -13.29 -2.42 15.51
N LYS A 196 -14.00 -1.64 16.32
CA LYS A 196 -15.32 -1.96 16.86
C LYS A 196 -16.24 -0.77 16.67
N PHE A 197 -17.44 -1.02 16.14
CA PHE A 197 -18.52 -0.04 16.17
C PHE A 197 -19.22 -0.04 17.52
N LYS A 198 -19.89 1.07 17.85
CA LYS A 198 -20.63 1.27 19.10
C LYS A 198 -22.09 1.59 18.81
#